data_AF-A0A1J4JFU4-F1
#
_entry.id   AF-A0A1J4JFU4-F1
#
_cell.length_a   1.000
_cell.length_b   1.000
_cell.length_c   1.000
_cell.angle_alpha   90.00
_cell.angle_beta   90.00
_cell.angle_gamma   90.00
#
_symmetry.space_group_name_H-M   'P 1'
#
loop_
_entity.id
_entity.type
_entity.pdbx_description
1 polymer ?
#
loop_
_entity_poly.entity_id
_entity_poly.type
_entity_poly.pdbx_seq_one_letter_code
_entity_poly.pdbx_strand_id
1 'polypeptide(L)'
;MVKDRNDEQRRARFEKYYSQLDKDGSGHLNYEEFKKFLVTYNKKEMPEKQYEFFFRGADIDAGGSIGKEELFTLVEALYKNDQLYINKLFFRAVDKDRSREIEADEFVVMAELNGREMSKEDAAAQIERLTGGKKTLTFPQMHKALTGQEVPEDTDPYDGKLDGGVQTRGVPEPKPLSEAEKEGIKTLISKFDKSGNGKLEFDEFLGFMKVGIASNLENPEQEVEAKDLNLKQMRFLYDGMDLDGSHNLDASEIIECLSAWKTGDFKWITKMIFRGADKDNSRKVSVAEMKDAVQNVMGKTFTPEEFTAQCKLEFGANKKELEFWEFYKLITGETIDKATDPYDGKLPAEKSKCCLLI
;
A
#
# COMPACT_ATOMS: atom_id res chain seq x y z
N MET A 1 -15.32 10.05 -11.15
CA MET A 1 -13.89 10.32 -11.23
C MET A 1 -13.56 11.46 -10.30
N VAL A 2 -12.68 11.23 -9.33
CA VAL A 2 -12.14 12.29 -8.47
C VAL A 2 -11.15 13.06 -9.34
N LYS A 3 -11.45 14.33 -9.67
CA LYS A 3 -10.48 15.22 -10.34
C LYS A 3 -9.29 15.40 -9.40
N ASP A 4 -8.09 15.19 -9.93
CA ASP A 4 -6.82 15.40 -9.24
C ASP A 4 -6.72 16.85 -8.75
N ARG A 5 -6.33 17.02 -7.49
CA ARG A 5 -6.34 18.28 -6.75
C ARG A 5 -5.16 18.29 -5.80
N ASN A 6 -4.40 19.38 -5.76
CA ASN A 6 -3.38 19.58 -4.74
C ASN A 6 -4.00 19.73 -3.33
N ASP A 7 -3.18 19.67 -2.28
CA ASP A 7 -3.63 19.68 -0.88
C ASP A 7 -4.52 20.88 -0.56
N GLU A 8 -4.17 22.08 -1.04
CA GLU A 8 -4.97 23.29 -0.88
C GLU A 8 -6.34 23.19 -1.59
N GLN A 9 -6.38 22.64 -2.80
CA GLN A 9 -7.61 22.43 -3.56
C GLN A 9 -8.49 21.35 -2.94
N ARG A 10 -7.90 20.30 -2.35
CA ARG A 10 -8.64 19.28 -1.60
C ARG A 10 -9.22 19.87 -0.34
N ARG A 11 -8.44 20.66 0.41
CA ARG A 11 -8.89 21.39 1.59
C ARG A 11 -10.00 22.38 1.25
N ALA A 12 -9.81 23.27 0.29
CA ALA A 12 -10.84 24.25 -0.11
C ALA A 12 -12.14 23.60 -0.59
N ARG A 13 -12.04 22.45 -1.27
CA ARG A 13 -13.22 21.66 -1.61
C ARG A 13 -13.87 21.07 -0.37
N PHE A 14 -13.10 20.40 0.47
CA PHE A 14 -13.57 19.82 1.72
C PHE A 14 -14.34 20.85 2.55
N GLU A 15 -13.79 22.05 2.71
CA GLU A 15 -14.42 23.19 3.38
C GLU A 15 -15.83 23.50 2.83
N LYS A 16 -15.98 23.57 1.50
CA LYS A 16 -17.26 23.80 0.83
C LYS A 16 -18.28 22.66 1.02
N TYR A 17 -17.80 21.42 1.13
CA TYR A 17 -18.66 20.26 1.37
C TYR A 17 -19.03 20.16 2.85
N TYR A 18 -18.10 20.43 3.76
CA TYR A 18 -18.32 20.41 5.19
C TYR A 18 -19.47 21.33 5.59
N SER A 19 -19.49 22.56 5.07
CA SER A 19 -20.56 23.53 5.35
C SER A 19 -21.95 23.11 4.83
N GLN A 20 -22.05 22.08 3.98
CA GLN A 20 -23.33 21.53 3.53
C GLN A 20 -23.77 20.34 4.39
N LEU A 21 -22.84 19.72 5.10
CA LEU A 21 -23.05 18.58 5.98
C LEU A 21 -23.44 19.05 7.38
N ASP A 22 -22.71 20.05 7.91
CA ASP A 22 -22.98 20.73 9.17
C ASP A 22 -24.15 21.70 9.00
N LYS A 23 -25.38 21.17 9.08
CA LYS A 23 -26.59 21.93 8.77
C LYS A 23 -27.01 22.87 9.89
N ASP A 24 -26.69 22.50 11.13
CA ASP A 24 -26.99 23.30 12.30
C ASP A 24 -25.89 24.34 12.60
N GLY A 25 -24.75 24.27 11.92
CA GLY A 25 -23.64 25.21 12.07
C GLY A 25 -22.91 25.02 13.39
N SER A 26 -22.99 23.84 13.99
CA SER A 26 -22.33 23.50 15.25
C SER A 26 -20.81 23.38 15.12
N GLY A 27 -20.29 23.31 13.90
CA GLY A 27 -18.89 23.06 13.60
C GLY A 27 -18.51 21.57 13.70
N HIS A 28 -19.46 20.69 14.05
CA HIS A 28 -19.26 19.26 14.25
C HIS A 28 -20.33 18.47 13.53
N LEU A 29 -20.03 17.24 13.10
CA LEU A 29 -21.03 16.35 12.53
C LEU A 29 -21.51 15.36 13.58
N ASN A 30 -22.81 15.36 13.85
CA ASN A 30 -23.42 14.28 14.60
C ASN A 30 -23.47 12.99 13.77
N TYR A 31 -23.84 11.87 14.41
CA TYR A 31 -23.87 10.55 13.76
C TYR A 31 -24.68 10.51 12.46
N GLU A 32 -25.85 11.14 12.42
CA GLU A 32 -26.73 11.15 11.25
C GLU A 32 -26.16 11.99 10.10
N GLU A 33 -25.47 13.09 10.41
CA GLU A 33 -24.77 13.92 9.43
C GLU A 33 -23.55 13.21 8.86
N PHE A 34 -22.77 12.54 9.71
CA PHE A 34 -21.63 11.74 9.30
C PHE A 34 -22.03 10.54 8.44
N LYS A 35 -23.13 9.85 8.78
CA LYS A 35 -23.70 8.76 7.97
C LYS A 35 -24.10 9.25 6.58
N LYS A 36 -24.78 10.40 6.48
CA LYS A 36 -25.11 11.04 5.18
C LYS A 36 -23.85 11.39 4.39
N PHE A 37 -22.82 11.87 5.06
CA PHE A 37 -21.51 12.10 4.44
C PHE A 37 -20.96 10.80 3.82
N LEU A 38 -20.90 9.69 4.57
CA LEU A 38 -20.38 8.42 4.08
C LEU A 38 -21.19 7.85 2.91
N VAL A 39 -22.52 7.93 2.96
CA VAL A 39 -23.37 7.52 1.82
C VAL A 39 -23.04 8.34 0.57
N THR A 40 -22.86 9.65 0.74
CA THR A 40 -22.53 10.56 -0.37
C THR A 40 -21.12 10.29 -0.92
N TYR A 41 -20.17 10.00 -0.03
CA TYR A 41 -18.78 9.71 -0.37
C TYR A 41 -18.66 8.36 -1.09
N ASN A 42 -19.24 7.29 -0.54
CA ASN A 42 -19.20 5.93 -1.09
C ASN A 42 -20.21 5.70 -2.22
N LYS A 43 -21.16 6.63 -2.42
CA LYS A 43 -22.29 6.52 -3.36
C LYS A 43 -23.14 5.26 -3.15
N LYS A 44 -23.10 4.69 -1.94
CA LYS A 44 -23.80 3.46 -1.57
C LYS A 44 -24.02 3.44 -0.07
N GLU A 45 -25.12 2.82 0.34
CA GLU A 45 -25.35 2.51 1.74
C GLU A 45 -24.47 1.34 2.23
N MET A 46 -24.12 1.39 3.51
CA MET A 46 -23.37 0.38 4.24
C MET A 46 -24.23 -0.20 5.38
N PRO A 47 -23.90 -1.40 5.90
CA PRO A 47 -24.50 -1.91 7.13
C PRO A 47 -24.28 -0.97 8.32
N GLU A 48 -25.22 -0.94 9.27
CA GLU A 48 -25.15 -0.03 10.42
C GLU A 48 -23.84 -0.13 11.20
N LYS A 49 -23.37 -1.36 11.46
CA LYS A 49 -22.09 -1.61 12.12
C LYS A 49 -20.89 -0.92 11.44
N GLN A 50 -20.91 -0.76 10.11
CA GLN A 50 -19.83 -0.06 9.39
C GLN A 50 -19.90 1.46 9.60
N TYR A 51 -21.09 2.05 9.66
CA TYR A 51 -21.23 3.47 9.98
C TYR A 51 -20.75 3.76 11.41
N GLU A 52 -21.15 2.93 12.38
CA GLU A 52 -20.68 3.03 13.77
C GLU A 52 -19.17 2.92 13.86
N PHE A 53 -18.58 1.98 13.11
CA PHE A 53 -17.13 1.80 13.03
C PHE A 53 -16.43 3.08 12.55
N PHE A 54 -16.82 3.62 11.40
CA PHE A 54 -16.20 4.83 10.86
C PHE A 54 -16.40 6.04 11.77
N PHE A 55 -17.57 6.15 12.42
CA PHE A 55 -17.87 7.27 13.31
C PHE A 55 -16.98 7.22 14.56
N ARG A 56 -16.98 6.09 15.28
CA ARG A 56 -16.16 5.91 16.49
C ARG A 56 -14.67 6.00 16.20
N GLY A 57 -14.26 5.47 15.06
CA GLY A 57 -12.89 5.56 14.60
C GLY A 57 -12.48 7.00 14.30
N ALA A 58 -13.36 7.80 13.70
CA ALA A 58 -13.06 9.17 13.29
C ALA A 58 -13.09 10.17 14.46
N ASP A 59 -13.90 9.92 15.49
CA ASP A 59 -14.01 10.72 16.72
C ASP A 59 -12.76 10.51 17.60
N ILE A 60 -11.72 11.32 17.38
CA ILE A 60 -10.39 11.17 17.98
C ILE A 60 -10.38 11.70 19.40
N ASP A 61 -11.06 12.83 19.64
CA ASP A 61 -11.14 13.45 20.96
C ASP A 61 -12.24 12.86 21.85
N ALA A 62 -13.03 11.92 21.32
CA ALA A 62 -14.16 11.29 22.01
C ALA A 62 -15.25 12.29 22.45
N GLY A 63 -15.40 13.39 21.70
CA GLY A 63 -16.45 14.39 21.91
C GLY A 63 -17.85 13.90 21.56
N GLY A 64 -18.00 12.73 20.92
CA GLY A 64 -19.29 12.18 20.49
C GLY A 64 -19.82 12.82 19.21
N SER A 65 -18.99 13.57 18.49
CA SER A 65 -19.28 14.23 17.22
C SER A 65 -17.99 14.41 16.44
N ILE A 66 -18.06 14.45 15.12
CA ILE A 66 -16.86 14.55 14.28
C ILE A 66 -16.55 16.01 13.99
N GLY A 67 -15.42 16.50 14.51
CA GLY A 67 -14.89 17.80 14.20
C GLY A 67 -14.38 17.89 12.76
N LYS A 68 -14.21 19.14 12.30
CA LYS A 68 -13.77 19.43 10.93
C LYS A 68 -12.41 18.85 10.58
N GLU A 69 -11.42 18.99 11.45
CA GLU A 69 -10.08 18.45 11.21
C GLU A 69 -10.07 16.92 11.26
N GLU A 70 -10.90 16.31 12.12
CA GLU A 70 -11.02 14.86 12.22
C GLU A 70 -11.57 14.27 10.93
N LEU A 71 -12.65 14.86 10.40
CA LEU A 71 -13.22 14.45 9.12
C LEU A 71 -12.26 14.71 7.96
N PHE A 72 -11.54 15.84 7.96
CA PHE A 72 -10.54 16.12 6.91
C PHE A 72 -9.43 15.08 6.93
N THR A 73 -8.93 14.73 8.12
CA THR A 73 -7.87 13.73 8.29
C THR A 73 -8.34 12.35 7.83
N LEU A 74 -9.58 11.95 8.16
CA LEU A 74 -10.17 10.71 7.63
C LEU A 74 -10.22 10.71 6.10
N VAL A 75 -10.71 11.79 5.48
CA VAL A 75 -10.83 11.88 4.02
C VAL A 75 -9.47 11.82 3.35
N GLU A 76 -8.47 12.53 3.89
CA GLU A 76 -7.11 12.52 3.36
C GLU A 76 -6.47 11.14 3.52
N ALA A 77 -6.64 10.48 4.68
CA ALA A 77 -6.12 9.14 4.91
C ALA A 77 -6.72 8.11 3.95
N LEU A 78 -8.05 8.15 3.74
CA LEU A 78 -8.72 7.27 2.77
C LEU A 78 -8.29 7.57 1.33
N TYR A 79 -8.04 8.84 0.99
CA TYR A 79 -7.56 9.22 -0.34
C TYR A 79 -6.11 8.77 -0.59
N LYS A 80 -5.23 8.94 0.40
CA LYS A 80 -3.81 8.55 0.34
C LYS A 80 -3.57 7.06 0.59
N ASN A 81 -4.61 6.31 0.97
CA ASN A 81 -4.50 4.93 1.44
C ASN A 81 -3.47 4.80 2.60
N ASP A 82 -3.56 5.71 3.56
CA ASP A 82 -2.67 5.76 4.73
C ASP A 82 -2.96 4.57 5.66
N GLN A 83 -2.15 3.52 5.52
CA GLN A 83 -2.31 2.28 6.28
C GLN A 83 -2.20 2.47 7.79
N LEU A 84 -1.33 3.38 8.25
CA LEU A 84 -1.17 3.65 9.67
C LEU A 84 -2.43 4.30 10.23
N TYR A 85 -2.94 5.33 9.55
CA TYR A 85 -4.17 6.00 9.95
C TYR A 85 -5.37 5.05 9.90
N ILE A 86 -5.48 4.20 8.88
CA ILE A 86 -6.53 3.18 8.80
C ILE A 86 -6.41 2.23 9.99
N ASN A 87 -5.22 1.77 10.36
CA ASN A 87 -5.05 0.94 11.55
C ASN A 87 -5.43 1.69 12.83
N LYS A 88 -5.09 2.99 12.96
CA LYS A 88 -5.56 3.82 14.09
C LYS A 88 -7.07 3.93 14.10
N LEU A 89 -7.71 4.06 12.94
CA LEU A 89 -9.16 4.10 12.79
C LEU A 89 -9.80 2.80 13.30
N PHE A 90 -9.26 1.64 12.93
CA PHE A 90 -9.69 0.34 13.44
C PHE A 90 -9.56 0.25 14.96
N PHE A 91 -8.39 0.62 15.49
CA PHE A 91 -8.13 0.61 16.92
C PHE A 91 -9.16 1.45 17.67
N ARG A 92 -9.32 2.73 17.26
CA ARG A 92 -10.28 3.67 17.86
C ARG A 92 -11.73 3.19 17.75
N ALA A 93 -12.09 2.44 16.71
CA ALA A 93 -13.44 1.95 16.57
C ALA A 93 -13.79 0.83 17.56
N VAL A 94 -12.79 0.03 17.97
CA VAL A 94 -12.99 -1.12 18.88
C VAL A 94 -12.64 -0.82 20.33
N ASP A 95 -11.70 0.08 20.60
CA ASP A 95 -11.37 0.63 21.93
C ASP A 95 -12.51 1.53 22.40
N LYS A 96 -13.55 0.91 22.95
CA LYS A 96 -14.83 1.54 23.31
C LYS A 96 -14.71 2.40 24.55
N ASP A 97 -13.87 1.98 25.48
CA ASP A 97 -13.66 2.68 26.75
C ASP A 97 -12.53 3.71 26.69
N ARG A 98 -11.84 3.81 25.53
CA ARG A 98 -10.75 4.74 25.27
C ARG A 98 -9.54 4.48 26.19
N SER A 99 -9.35 3.22 26.60
CA SER A 99 -8.27 2.80 27.49
C SER A 99 -6.89 2.84 26.83
N ARG A 100 -6.82 2.99 25.50
CA ARG A 100 -5.60 2.84 24.67
C ARG A 100 -5.05 1.41 24.66
N GLU A 101 -5.85 0.45 25.10
CA GLU A 101 -5.57 -0.96 25.03
C GLU A 101 -6.79 -1.69 24.45
N ILE A 102 -6.59 -2.85 23.83
CA ILE A 102 -7.68 -3.69 23.33
C ILE A 102 -7.81 -4.90 24.24
N GLU A 103 -8.98 -5.05 24.85
CA GLU A 103 -9.32 -6.25 25.63
C GLU A 103 -9.99 -7.35 24.79
N ALA A 104 -10.21 -8.52 25.37
CA ALA A 104 -10.76 -9.68 24.66
C ALA A 104 -12.12 -9.40 24.00
N ASP A 105 -13.01 -8.66 24.67
CA ASP A 105 -14.33 -8.31 24.11
C ASP A 105 -14.20 -7.37 22.89
N GLU A 106 -13.25 -6.45 22.92
CA GLU A 106 -12.97 -5.51 21.82
C GLU A 106 -12.27 -6.20 20.65
N PHE A 107 -11.40 -7.17 20.95
CA PHE A 107 -10.76 -8.01 19.95
C PHE A 107 -11.78 -8.89 19.20
N VAL A 108 -12.82 -9.40 19.87
CA VAL A 108 -13.94 -10.09 19.22
C VAL A 108 -14.63 -9.16 18.22
N VAL A 109 -14.92 -7.91 18.59
CA VAL A 109 -15.51 -6.92 17.68
C VAL A 109 -14.59 -6.66 16.48
N MET A 110 -13.28 -6.58 16.70
CA MET A 110 -12.31 -6.46 15.61
C MET A 110 -12.35 -7.65 14.65
N ALA A 111 -12.44 -8.88 15.17
CA ALA A 111 -12.56 -10.09 14.36
C ALA A 111 -13.84 -10.07 13.52
N GLU A 112 -14.97 -9.72 14.12
CA GLU A 112 -16.27 -9.62 13.44
C GLU A 112 -16.23 -8.61 12.28
N LEU A 113 -15.64 -7.45 12.49
CA LEU A 113 -15.49 -6.41 11.47
C LEU A 113 -14.63 -6.87 10.29
N ASN A 114 -13.70 -7.80 10.54
CA ASN A 114 -12.89 -8.45 9.52
C ASN A 114 -13.54 -9.74 8.96
N GLY A 115 -14.81 -9.98 9.25
CA GLY A 115 -15.57 -11.13 8.73
C GLY A 115 -15.21 -12.46 9.38
N ARG A 116 -14.66 -12.45 10.59
CA ARG A 116 -14.31 -13.65 11.35
C ARG A 116 -15.15 -13.74 12.63
N GLU A 117 -15.70 -14.91 12.90
CA GLU A 117 -16.30 -15.21 14.20
C GLU A 117 -15.20 -15.72 15.15
N MET A 118 -15.23 -15.26 16.40
CA MET A 118 -14.25 -15.63 17.43
C MET A 118 -14.92 -15.62 18.80
N SER A 119 -14.61 -16.61 19.63
CA SER A 119 -15.04 -16.62 21.03
C SER A 119 -14.20 -15.66 21.87
N LYS A 120 -14.72 -15.22 23.03
CA LYS A 120 -13.96 -14.38 23.97
C LYS A 120 -12.71 -15.11 24.47
N GLU A 121 -12.80 -16.42 24.68
CA GLU A 121 -11.71 -17.27 25.12
C GLU A 121 -10.60 -17.35 24.07
N ASP A 122 -10.95 -17.51 22.80
CA ASP A 122 -9.99 -17.51 21.69
C ASP A 122 -9.33 -16.14 21.51
N ALA A 123 -10.11 -15.06 21.67
CA ALA A 123 -9.60 -13.70 21.63
C ALA A 123 -8.58 -13.45 22.76
N ALA A 124 -8.90 -13.86 23.99
CA ALA A 124 -7.98 -13.76 25.12
C ALA A 124 -6.69 -14.56 24.88
N ALA A 125 -6.80 -15.80 24.40
CA ALA A 125 -5.65 -16.64 24.09
C ALA A 125 -4.78 -16.04 22.96
N GLN A 126 -5.40 -15.40 21.97
CA GLN A 126 -4.69 -14.72 20.89
C GLN A 126 -3.95 -13.47 21.41
N ILE A 127 -4.57 -12.68 22.29
CA ILE A 127 -3.91 -11.52 22.92
C ILE A 127 -2.71 -11.98 23.74
N GLU A 128 -2.85 -13.02 24.57
CA GLU A 128 -1.74 -13.58 25.35
C GLU A 128 -0.58 -14.03 24.45
N ARG A 129 -0.89 -14.70 23.32
CA ARG A 129 0.11 -15.14 22.35
C ARG A 129 0.85 -13.95 21.72
N LEU A 130 0.14 -12.90 21.32
CA LEU A 130 0.73 -11.73 20.65
C LEU A 130 1.57 -10.85 21.58
N THR A 131 1.31 -10.92 22.88
CA THR A 131 1.87 -9.98 23.87
C THR A 131 2.86 -10.63 24.83
N GLY A 132 3.08 -11.94 24.73
CA GLY A 132 3.91 -12.69 25.67
C GLY A 132 3.25 -12.87 27.04
N GLY A 133 1.93 -13.02 27.07
CA GLY A 133 1.14 -13.31 28.29
C GLY A 133 0.43 -12.12 28.93
N LYS A 134 0.32 -10.97 28.26
CA LYS A 134 -0.54 -9.88 28.71
C LYS A 134 -2.00 -10.14 28.32
N LYS A 135 -2.92 -9.45 29.00
CA LYS A 135 -4.38 -9.58 28.78
C LYS A 135 -4.95 -8.58 27.79
N THR A 136 -4.15 -7.59 27.40
CA THR A 136 -4.56 -6.48 26.55
C THR A 136 -3.51 -6.22 25.48
N LEU A 137 -3.94 -5.62 24.36
CA LEU A 137 -3.11 -5.35 23.18
C LEU A 137 -3.00 -3.85 22.94
N THR A 138 -1.78 -3.30 22.92
CA THR A 138 -1.56 -1.88 22.60
C THR A 138 -1.64 -1.62 21.09
N PHE A 139 -1.80 -0.35 20.69
CA PHE A 139 -1.82 0.01 19.27
C PHE A 139 -0.56 -0.47 18.51
N PRO A 140 0.68 -0.24 18.99
CA PRO A 140 1.88 -0.77 18.31
C PRO A 140 1.86 -2.30 18.13
N GLN A 141 1.39 -3.04 19.14
CA GLN A 141 1.31 -4.50 19.07
C GLN A 141 0.24 -4.96 18.07
N MET A 142 -0.92 -4.30 18.05
CA MET A 142 -1.97 -4.54 17.05
C MET A 142 -1.48 -4.22 15.64
N HIS A 143 -0.81 -3.08 15.45
CA HIS A 143 -0.26 -2.67 14.16
C HIS A 143 0.76 -3.69 13.64
N LYS A 144 1.69 -4.13 14.50
CA LYS A 144 2.65 -5.19 14.17
C LYS A 144 1.96 -6.51 13.82
N ALA A 145 0.93 -6.91 14.58
CA ALA A 145 0.19 -8.14 14.30
C ALA A 145 -0.55 -8.10 12.96
N LEU A 146 -1.08 -6.94 12.55
CA LEU A 146 -1.83 -6.78 11.30
C LEU A 146 -0.93 -6.61 10.07
N THR A 147 0.26 -6.01 10.24
CA THR A 147 1.09 -5.56 9.11
C THR A 147 2.49 -6.16 9.05
N GLY A 148 2.96 -6.75 10.15
CA GLY A 148 4.36 -7.14 10.35
C GLY A 148 5.31 -5.97 10.64
N GLN A 149 4.84 -4.72 10.58
CA GLN A 149 5.67 -3.53 10.76
C GLN A 149 5.67 -3.04 12.21
N GLU A 150 6.83 -2.55 12.67
CA GLU A 150 6.95 -1.94 13.99
C GLU A 150 6.73 -0.42 13.92
N VAL A 151 6.03 0.11 14.91
CA VAL A 151 5.88 1.54 15.16
C VAL A 151 6.40 1.85 16.57
N PRO A 152 6.78 3.10 16.89
CA PRO A 152 7.21 3.48 18.23
C PRO A 152 6.24 3.01 19.31
N GLU A 153 6.76 2.51 20.43
CA GLU A 153 5.95 1.98 21.53
C GLU A 153 5.00 3.03 22.15
N ASP A 154 5.35 4.31 22.02
CA ASP A 154 4.58 5.48 22.46
C ASP A 154 3.62 6.03 21.38
N THR A 155 3.40 5.29 20.28
CA THR A 155 2.45 5.71 19.24
C THR A 155 1.02 5.70 19.78
N ASP A 156 0.50 6.89 20.03
CA ASP A 156 -0.89 7.10 20.44
C ASP A 156 -1.85 6.97 19.24
N PRO A 157 -2.81 6.02 19.27
CA PRO A 157 -3.84 5.92 18.23
C PRO A 157 -4.79 7.13 18.22
N TYR A 158 -4.79 7.95 19.27
CA TYR A 158 -5.59 9.16 19.42
C TYR A 158 -4.83 10.45 19.15
N ASP A 159 -3.59 10.37 18.65
CA ASP A 159 -2.77 11.53 18.28
C ASP A 159 -2.65 12.60 19.40
N GLY A 160 -2.64 12.17 20.66
CA GLY A 160 -2.56 13.03 21.84
C GLY A 160 -3.83 13.84 22.12
N LYS A 161 -4.97 13.52 21.49
CA LYS A 161 -6.24 14.26 21.63
C LYS A 161 -7.08 13.83 22.82
N LEU A 162 -6.89 12.63 23.34
CA LEU A 162 -7.51 12.19 24.59
C LEU A 162 -6.77 12.74 25.81
N ASP A 163 -7.52 13.03 26.88
CA ASP A 163 -6.98 13.45 28.18
C ASP A 163 -5.92 12.45 28.70
N GLY A 164 -4.90 13.00 29.39
CA GLY A 164 -3.70 12.25 29.82
C GLY A 164 -2.62 12.11 28.75
N GLY A 165 -2.70 12.90 27.67
CA GLY A 165 -1.93 12.82 26.43
C GLY A 165 -0.45 12.41 26.58
N VAL A 166 -0.13 11.25 26.01
CA VAL A 166 1.24 10.91 25.62
C VAL A 166 1.53 11.71 24.35
N GLN A 167 2.51 12.62 24.40
CA GLN A 167 2.95 13.31 23.19
C GLN A 167 3.57 12.28 22.24
N THR A 168 2.93 12.08 21.09
CA THR A 168 3.49 11.24 20.04
C THR A 168 4.77 11.87 19.50
N ARG A 169 5.89 11.15 19.58
CA ARG A 169 6.94 11.35 18.59
C ARG A 169 6.38 10.82 17.27
N GLY A 170 6.36 11.66 16.24
CA GLY A 170 5.93 11.22 14.91
C GLY A 170 6.62 9.91 14.54
N VAL A 171 5.89 8.98 13.94
CA VAL A 171 6.45 7.73 13.44
C VAL A 171 7.61 8.10 12.50
N PRO A 172 8.83 7.58 12.71
CA PRO A 172 9.90 7.82 11.77
C PRO A 172 9.42 7.37 10.40
N GLU A 173 9.58 8.21 9.38
CA GLU A 173 9.32 7.80 8.00
C GLU A 173 9.97 6.44 7.74
N PRO A 174 9.29 5.52 7.03
CA PRO A 174 9.84 4.20 6.79
C PRO A 174 11.21 4.37 6.13
N LYS A 175 12.24 3.91 6.85
CA LYS A 175 13.62 4.11 6.43
C LYS A 175 13.97 3.13 5.32
N PRO A 176 14.80 3.54 4.35
CA PRO A 176 15.43 2.62 3.41
C PRO A 176 16.10 1.45 4.12
N LEU A 177 16.39 0.38 3.38
CA LEU A 177 17.14 -0.76 3.91
C LEU A 177 18.45 -0.29 4.58
N SER A 178 18.70 -0.77 5.78
CA SER A 178 19.95 -0.58 6.51
C SER A 178 21.10 -1.31 5.81
N GLU A 179 22.34 -0.90 6.08
CA GLU A 179 23.52 -1.58 5.51
C GLU A 179 23.60 -3.05 5.89
N ALA A 180 23.15 -3.42 7.09
CA ALA A 180 23.09 -4.82 7.52
C ALA A 180 22.08 -5.63 6.70
N GLU A 181 20.89 -5.09 6.41
CA GLU A 181 19.91 -5.74 5.55
C GLU A 181 20.42 -5.89 4.11
N LYS A 182 21.07 -4.85 3.57
CA LYS A 182 21.71 -4.91 2.25
C LYS A 182 22.78 -6.00 2.16
N GLU A 183 23.59 -6.16 3.19
CA GLU A 183 24.62 -7.20 3.23
C GLU A 183 24.03 -8.61 3.36
N GLY A 184 22.94 -8.75 4.11
CA GLY A 184 22.14 -9.98 4.17
C GLY A 184 21.59 -10.37 2.79
N ILE A 185 21.08 -9.41 2.02
CA ILE A 185 20.59 -9.63 0.65
C ILE A 185 21.73 -10.11 -0.28
N LYS A 186 22.90 -9.46 -0.24
CA LYS A 186 24.05 -9.90 -1.06
C LYS A 186 24.51 -11.32 -0.72
N THR A 187 24.49 -11.67 0.57
CA THR A 187 24.81 -13.02 1.04
C THR A 187 23.80 -14.04 0.50
N LEU A 188 22.51 -13.70 0.49
CA LEU A 188 21.48 -14.54 -0.09
C LEU A 188 21.64 -14.69 -1.62
N ILE A 189 21.94 -13.61 -2.34
CA ILE A 189 22.22 -13.67 -3.78
C ILE A 189 23.36 -14.64 -4.06
N SER A 190 24.48 -14.52 -3.34
CA SER A 190 25.64 -15.40 -3.49
C SER A 190 25.32 -16.88 -3.22
N LYS A 191 24.32 -17.17 -2.39
CA LYS A 191 23.85 -18.54 -2.12
C LYS A 191 23.07 -19.13 -3.30
N PHE A 192 22.38 -18.29 -4.07
CA PHE A 192 21.52 -18.72 -5.17
C PHE A 192 22.14 -18.56 -6.56
N ASP A 193 23.18 -17.74 -6.69
CA ASP A 193 24.02 -17.62 -7.89
C ASP A 193 24.87 -18.89 -8.09
N LYS A 194 24.25 -19.90 -8.70
CA LYS A 194 24.88 -21.18 -9.07
C LYS A 194 25.78 -20.99 -10.28
N SER A 195 25.45 -20.05 -11.15
CA SER A 195 26.22 -19.71 -12.34
C SER A 195 27.60 -19.10 -11.98
N GLY A 196 27.69 -18.44 -10.83
CA GLY A 196 28.87 -17.71 -10.36
C GLY A 196 29.10 -16.39 -11.10
N ASN A 197 28.06 -15.85 -11.75
CA ASN A 197 28.16 -14.64 -12.57
C ASN A 197 27.97 -13.34 -11.76
N GLY A 198 27.66 -13.44 -10.46
CA GLY A 198 27.42 -12.34 -9.53
C GLY A 198 26.02 -11.73 -9.61
N LYS A 199 25.14 -12.31 -10.43
CA LYS A 199 23.73 -11.92 -10.63
C LYS A 199 22.84 -13.16 -10.45
N LEU A 200 21.52 -12.95 -10.39
CA LEU A 200 20.54 -14.03 -10.38
C LEU A 200 19.91 -14.18 -11.76
N GLU A 201 20.06 -15.37 -12.35
CA GLU A 201 19.25 -15.85 -13.46
C GLU A 201 17.82 -16.15 -12.99
N PHE A 202 16.87 -16.33 -13.92
CA PHE A 202 15.45 -16.46 -13.55
C PHE A 202 15.16 -17.67 -12.64
N ASP A 203 15.78 -18.83 -12.88
CA ASP A 203 15.59 -20.01 -12.04
C ASP A 203 16.25 -19.87 -10.66
N GLU A 204 17.37 -19.15 -10.59
CA GLU A 204 18.04 -18.77 -9.35
C GLU A 204 17.21 -17.77 -8.54
N PHE A 205 16.62 -16.77 -9.22
CA PHE A 205 15.67 -15.84 -8.65
C PHE A 205 14.44 -16.53 -8.06
N LEU A 206 13.91 -17.57 -8.72
CA LEU A 206 12.82 -18.36 -8.14
C LEU A 206 13.23 -19.04 -6.82
N GLY A 207 14.48 -19.49 -6.70
CA GLY A 207 15.05 -20.01 -5.45
C GLY A 207 15.16 -18.93 -4.37
N PHE A 208 15.70 -17.76 -4.76
CA PHE A 208 15.82 -16.59 -3.91
C PHE A 208 14.45 -16.13 -3.37
N MET A 209 13.43 -16.02 -4.23
CA MET A 209 12.09 -15.60 -3.83
C MET A 209 11.37 -16.61 -2.95
N LYS A 210 11.61 -17.93 -3.12
CA LYS A 210 11.05 -18.93 -2.21
C LYS A 210 11.53 -18.73 -0.79
N VAL A 211 12.83 -18.52 -0.60
CA VAL A 211 13.40 -18.28 0.73
C VAL A 211 13.01 -16.89 1.23
N GLY A 212 13.02 -15.87 0.38
CA GLY A 212 12.64 -14.50 0.74
C GLY A 212 11.16 -14.34 1.14
N ILE A 213 10.23 -15.01 0.45
CA ILE A 213 8.78 -14.98 0.74
C ILE A 213 8.41 -15.94 1.87
N ALA A 214 9.06 -17.11 1.98
CA ALA A 214 8.83 -18.06 3.09
C ALA A 214 9.42 -17.57 4.42
N SER A 215 10.41 -16.66 4.36
CA SER A 215 10.92 -15.97 5.53
C SER A 215 9.96 -14.87 5.99
N ASN A 216 8.82 -15.25 6.56
CA ASN A 216 8.52 -14.63 7.85
C ASN A 216 9.72 -15.01 8.72
N LEU A 217 10.54 -14.02 9.12
CA LEU A 217 11.87 -14.16 9.74
C LEU A 217 11.93 -15.01 11.04
N GLU A 218 10.90 -15.80 11.33
CA GLU A 218 10.71 -16.60 12.53
C GLU A 218 10.77 -18.13 12.28
N ASN A 219 10.68 -18.64 11.04
CA ASN A 219 10.71 -20.09 10.81
C ASN A 219 11.28 -20.55 9.44
N PRO A 220 12.61 -20.71 9.31
CA PRO A 220 13.28 -21.04 8.04
C PRO A 220 13.11 -22.49 7.54
N GLU A 221 12.31 -23.33 8.20
CA GLU A 221 12.17 -24.76 7.87
C GLU A 221 10.93 -25.12 7.03
N GLN A 222 10.03 -24.18 6.73
CA GLN A 222 8.92 -24.44 5.81
C GLN A 222 9.37 -24.28 4.35
N GLU A 223 9.67 -25.41 3.71
CA GLU A 223 9.80 -25.47 2.25
C GLU A 223 8.45 -25.17 1.59
N VAL A 224 8.33 -24.01 0.93
CA VAL A 224 7.21 -23.73 0.03
C VAL A 224 7.44 -24.50 -1.26
N GLU A 225 6.58 -25.48 -1.55
CA GLU A 225 6.67 -26.25 -2.80
C GLU A 225 6.60 -25.30 -4.02
N ALA A 226 7.45 -25.54 -5.01
CA ALA A 226 7.53 -24.74 -6.24
C ALA A 226 6.21 -24.60 -7.01
N LYS A 227 5.25 -25.48 -6.76
CA LYS A 227 3.97 -25.58 -7.46
C LYS A 227 2.98 -24.46 -7.11
N ASP A 228 3.18 -23.76 -6.00
CA ASP A 228 2.27 -22.69 -5.57
C ASP A 228 2.71 -21.29 -6.05
N LEU A 229 3.88 -21.18 -6.69
CA LEU A 229 4.33 -19.92 -7.28
C LEU A 229 3.75 -19.74 -8.67
N ASN A 230 3.00 -18.66 -8.87
CA ASN A 230 2.58 -18.24 -10.20
C ASN A 230 3.80 -17.77 -11.01
N LEU A 231 4.34 -18.67 -11.84
CA LEU A 231 5.55 -18.43 -12.63
C LEU A 231 5.44 -17.19 -13.53
N LYS A 232 4.24 -16.86 -14.03
CA LYS A 232 4.03 -15.66 -14.83
C LYS A 232 4.22 -14.39 -14.00
N GLN A 233 3.70 -14.38 -12.77
CA GLN A 233 3.88 -13.26 -11.84
C GLN A 233 5.34 -13.13 -11.40
N MET A 234 6.02 -14.24 -11.11
CA MET A 234 7.44 -14.20 -10.76
C MET A 234 8.29 -13.69 -11.92
N ARG A 235 7.98 -14.11 -13.15
CA ARG A 235 8.65 -13.60 -14.35
C ARG A 235 8.41 -12.10 -14.56
N PHE A 236 7.18 -11.66 -14.31
CA PHE A 236 6.83 -10.25 -14.38
C PHE A 236 7.62 -9.40 -13.38
N LEU A 237 7.70 -9.84 -12.12
CA LEU A 237 8.50 -9.16 -11.10
C LEU A 237 9.98 -9.14 -11.48
N TYR A 238 10.51 -10.28 -11.92
CA TYR A 238 11.89 -10.41 -12.39
C TYR A 238 12.22 -9.39 -13.49
N ASP A 239 11.43 -9.37 -14.57
CA ASP A 239 11.62 -8.42 -15.67
C ASP A 239 11.40 -6.97 -15.22
N GLY A 240 10.52 -6.75 -14.24
CA GLY A 240 10.25 -5.43 -13.68
C GLY A 240 11.36 -4.90 -12.77
N MET A 241 12.19 -5.77 -12.18
CA MET A 241 13.32 -5.40 -11.32
C MET A 241 14.56 -5.05 -12.15
N ASP A 242 14.74 -5.71 -13.29
CA ASP A 242 15.82 -5.49 -14.24
C ASP A 242 15.78 -4.05 -14.78
N LEU A 243 16.84 -3.28 -14.50
CA LEU A 243 16.98 -1.88 -14.88
C LEU A 243 17.87 -1.70 -16.10
N ASP A 244 18.85 -2.60 -16.28
CA ASP A 244 19.82 -2.52 -17.36
C ASP A 244 19.42 -3.35 -18.60
N GLY A 245 18.37 -4.16 -18.48
CA GLY A 245 17.90 -5.04 -19.55
C GLY A 245 18.83 -6.23 -19.78
N SER A 246 19.66 -6.59 -18.78
CA SER A 246 20.59 -7.71 -18.89
C SER A 246 19.92 -9.07 -18.74
N HIS A 247 18.62 -9.09 -18.43
CA HIS A 247 17.84 -10.28 -18.11
C HIS A 247 18.41 -11.09 -16.94
N ASN A 248 19.15 -10.43 -16.05
CA ASN A 248 19.79 -10.99 -14.86
C ASN A 248 19.71 -9.94 -13.75
N LEU A 249 19.36 -10.34 -12.53
CA LEU A 249 19.21 -9.40 -11.43
C LEU A 249 20.47 -9.29 -10.59
N ASP A 250 21.05 -8.09 -10.53
CA ASP A 250 22.15 -7.82 -9.62
C ASP A 250 21.68 -7.39 -8.21
N ALA A 251 22.64 -7.27 -7.29
CA ALA A 251 22.34 -6.88 -5.92
C ALA A 251 21.74 -5.48 -5.80
N SER A 252 22.15 -4.54 -6.65
CA SER A 252 21.63 -3.17 -6.65
C SER A 252 20.16 -3.13 -7.07
N GLU A 253 19.78 -3.86 -8.12
CA GLU A 253 18.40 -3.96 -8.62
C GLU A 253 17.47 -4.58 -7.57
N ILE A 254 17.92 -5.65 -6.92
CA ILE A 254 17.15 -6.32 -5.85
C ILE A 254 17.01 -5.41 -4.63
N ILE A 255 18.09 -4.74 -4.20
CA ILE A 255 18.07 -3.82 -3.05
C ILE A 255 17.17 -2.61 -3.33
N GLU A 256 17.22 -2.02 -4.52
CA GLU A 256 16.36 -0.90 -4.91
C GLU A 256 14.88 -1.31 -4.83
N CYS A 257 14.54 -2.50 -5.33
CA CYS A 257 13.20 -3.04 -5.26
C CYS A 257 12.70 -3.24 -3.82
N LEU A 258 13.49 -3.96 -3.01
CA LEU A 258 13.13 -4.24 -1.62
C LEU A 258 13.07 -2.96 -0.78
N SER A 259 13.94 -1.98 -1.07
CA SER A 259 13.89 -0.67 -0.42
C SER A 259 12.63 0.09 -0.80
N ALA A 260 12.26 0.11 -2.09
CA ALA A 260 11.03 0.77 -2.55
C ALA A 260 9.78 0.15 -1.93
N TRP A 261 9.71 -1.17 -1.78
CA TRP A 261 8.62 -1.81 -1.05
C TRP A 261 8.63 -1.46 0.44
N LYS A 262 9.79 -1.45 1.09
CA LYS A 262 9.92 -1.10 2.51
C LYS A 262 9.52 0.36 2.80
N THR A 263 9.85 1.28 1.92
CA THR A 263 9.55 2.72 2.07
C THR A 263 8.19 3.11 1.48
N GLY A 264 7.49 2.19 0.80
CA GLY A 264 6.26 2.51 0.07
C GLY A 264 6.49 3.49 -1.08
N ASP A 265 7.66 3.45 -1.75
CA ASP A 265 7.94 4.28 -2.92
C ASP A 265 7.07 3.86 -4.10
N PHE A 266 5.88 4.44 -4.15
CA PHE A 266 4.86 4.14 -5.13
C PHE A 266 5.29 4.47 -6.56
N LYS A 267 6.14 5.49 -6.72
CA LYS A 267 6.68 5.87 -8.04
C LYS A 267 7.61 4.79 -8.55
N TRP A 268 8.53 4.31 -7.71
CA TRP A 268 9.42 3.22 -8.07
C TRP A 268 8.65 1.93 -8.36
N ILE A 269 7.65 1.59 -7.55
CA ILE A 269 6.78 0.42 -7.77
C ILE A 269 6.04 0.53 -9.12
N THR A 270 5.54 1.71 -9.47
CA THR A 270 4.87 1.93 -10.76
C THR A 270 5.84 1.79 -11.94
N LYS A 271 7.10 2.26 -11.79
CA LYS A 271 8.16 2.00 -12.78
C LYS A 271 8.45 0.51 -12.94
N MET A 272 8.55 -0.24 -11.85
CA MET A 272 8.77 -1.68 -11.87
C MET A 272 7.67 -2.41 -12.65
N ILE A 273 6.41 -2.04 -12.43
CA ILE A 273 5.26 -2.61 -13.17
C ILE A 273 5.36 -2.28 -14.67
N PHE A 274 5.71 -1.03 -15.00
CA PHE A 274 5.91 -0.64 -16.40
C PHE A 274 7.00 -1.47 -17.05
N ARG A 275 8.18 -1.59 -16.42
CA ARG A 275 9.31 -2.39 -16.92
C ARG A 275 8.94 -3.86 -17.09
N GLY A 276 8.17 -4.42 -16.15
CA GLY A 276 7.69 -5.80 -16.26
C GLY A 276 6.76 -6.01 -17.46
N ALA A 277 6.08 -4.97 -17.93
CA ALA A 277 5.22 -5.02 -19.12
C ALA A 277 5.98 -4.70 -20.41
N ASP A 278 6.98 -3.81 -20.37
CA ASP A 278 7.80 -3.38 -21.52
C ASP A 278 8.79 -4.49 -21.95
N LYS A 279 8.26 -5.55 -22.57
CA LYS A 279 9.03 -6.77 -22.90
C LYS A 279 10.06 -6.54 -24.00
N ASP A 280 9.84 -5.54 -24.85
CA ASP A 280 10.75 -5.19 -25.94
C ASP A 280 11.70 -4.04 -25.58
N ASN A 281 11.63 -3.53 -24.34
CA ASN A 281 12.45 -2.41 -23.84
C ASN A 281 12.30 -1.13 -24.69
N SER A 282 11.13 -0.96 -25.32
CA SER A 282 10.81 0.18 -26.19
C SER A 282 10.54 1.48 -25.42
N ARG A 283 10.49 1.42 -24.09
CA ARG A 283 10.01 2.49 -23.18
C ARG A 283 8.54 2.81 -23.41
N LYS A 284 7.79 1.83 -23.91
CA LYS A 284 6.36 1.89 -24.15
C LYS A 284 5.70 0.58 -23.75
N VAL A 285 4.43 0.65 -23.38
CA VAL A 285 3.64 -0.54 -23.07
C VAL A 285 2.35 -0.56 -23.88
N SER A 286 2.11 -1.70 -24.54
CA SER A 286 0.90 -1.97 -25.30
C SER A 286 -0.15 -2.70 -24.46
N VAL A 287 -1.40 -2.65 -24.90
CA VAL A 287 -2.51 -3.41 -24.27
C VAL A 287 -2.22 -4.90 -24.18
N ALA A 288 -1.54 -5.44 -25.20
CA ALA A 288 -1.17 -6.85 -25.25
C ALA A 288 -0.16 -7.20 -24.15
N GLU A 289 0.85 -6.36 -23.93
CA GLU A 289 1.86 -6.51 -22.89
C GLU A 289 1.28 -6.36 -21.48
N MET A 290 0.33 -5.45 -21.30
CA MET A 290 -0.33 -5.28 -20.00
C MET A 290 -1.29 -6.42 -19.64
N LYS A 291 -1.79 -7.17 -20.62
CA LYS A 291 -2.73 -8.29 -20.36
C LYS A 291 -2.12 -9.37 -19.46
N ASP A 292 -0.83 -9.64 -19.61
CA ASP A 292 -0.09 -10.59 -18.78
C ASP A 292 0.46 -9.95 -17.49
N ALA A 293 0.69 -8.64 -17.49
CA ALA A 293 1.20 -7.85 -16.36
C ALA A 293 0.18 -7.62 -15.23
N VAL A 294 -1.11 -7.52 -15.56
CA VAL A 294 -2.13 -6.93 -14.66
C VAL A 294 -3.05 -7.97 -13.99
N GLN A 295 -2.75 -9.27 -14.10
CA GLN A 295 -3.40 -10.26 -13.23
C GLN A 295 -2.81 -10.17 -11.81
N ASN A 296 -3.47 -9.38 -10.95
CA ASN A 296 -3.25 -9.23 -9.51
C ASN A 296 -2.16 -8.24 -9.06
N VAL A 297 -1.77 -7.27 -9.89
CA VAL A 297 -0.94 -6.15 -9.41
C VAL A 297 -1.81 -5.17 -8.61
N MET A 298 -1.48 -4.98 -7.33
CA MET A 298 -2.17 -4.08 -6.40
C MET A 298 -3.69 -4.34 -6.23
N GLY A 299 -4.14 -5.59 -6.37
CA GLY A 299 -5.52 -5.98 -6.12
C GLY A 299 -6.56 -5.40 -7.11
N LYS A 300 -6.11 -4.83 -8.23
CA LYS A 300 -6.98 -4.35 -9.31
C LYS A 300 -6.71 -5.15 -10.58
N THR A 301 -7.76 -5.70 -11.17
CA THR A 301 -7.72 -6.31 -12.50
C THR A 301 -8.09 -5.23 -13.51
N PHE A 302 -7.28 -5.05 -14.55
CA PHE A 302 -7.66 -4.27 -15.73
C PHE A 302 -7.90 -5.23 -16.89
N THR A 303 -9.11 -5.18 -17.42
CA THR A 303 -9.42 -5.79 -18.71
C THR A 303 -8.90 -4.92 -19.85
N PRO A 304 -8.58 -5.49 -21.03
CA PRO A 304 -8.25 -4.71 -22.24
C PRO A 304 -9.31 -3.66 -22.58
N GLU A 305 -10.58 -3.96 -22.30
CA GLU A 305 -11.72 -3.08 -22.51
C GLU A 305 -11.69 -1.87 -21.57
N GLU A 306 -11.44 -2.10 -20.26
CA GLU A 306 -11.28 -1.03 -19.27
C GLU A 306 -10.07 -0.14 -19.59
N PHE A 307 -8.96 -0.75 -20.01
CA PHE A 307 -7.77 0.00 -20.42
C PHE A 307 -8.07 0.92 -21.61
N THR A 308 -8.73 0.38 -22.64
CA THR A 308 -9.07 1.14 -23.85
C THR A 308 -10.05 2.27 -23.52
N ALA A 309 -11.07 1.99 -22.69
CA ALA A 309 -12.02 2.99 -22.24
C ALA A 309 -11.33 4.12 -21.46
N GLN A 310 -10.38 3.78 -20.59
CA GLN A 310 -9.68 4.75 -19.77
C GLN A 310 -8.66 5.57 -20.57
N CYS A 311 -7.99 4.98 -21.56
CA CYS A 311 -7.17 5.74 -22.51
C CYS A 311 -7.99 6.76 -23.30
N LYS A 312 -9.16 6.36 -23.80
CA LYS A 312 -10.07 7.27 -24.52
C LYS A 312 -10.55 8.41 -23.63
N LEU A 313 -10.80 8.12 -22.36
CA LEU A 313 -11.27 9.08 -21.37
C LEU A 313 -10.19 10.08 -20.97
N GLU A 314 -8.96 9.61 -20.72
CA GLU A 314 -7.85 10.44 -20.22
C GLU A 314 -7.09 11.18 -21.34
N PHE A 315 -6.99 10.58 -22.52
CA PHE A 315 -6.19 11.11 -23.62
C PHE A 315 -7.02 11.52 -24.84
N GLY A 316 -8.34 11.34 -24.81
CA GLY A 316 -9.24 11.69 -25.90
C GLY A 316 -9.05 10.85 -27.17
N ALA A 317 -8.24 9.79 -27.12
CA ALA A 317 -7.92 8.96 -28.28
C ALA A 317 -7.69 7.50 -27.86
N ASN A 318 -7.91 6.59 -28.81
CA ASN A 318 -7.50 5.20 -28.65
C ASN A 318 -5.99 5.12 -28.85
N LYS A 319 -5.24 4.88 -27.78
CA LYS A 319 -3.81 4.63 -27.83
C LYS A 319 -3.52 3.14 -27.95
N LYS A 320 -2.56 2.79 -28.80
CA LYS A 320 -2.08 1.41 -28.95
C LYS A 320 -0.98 1.09 -27.94
N GLU A 321 -0.20 2.10 -27.59
CA GLU A 321 0.94 2.06 -26.69
C GLU A 321 0.91 3.30 -25.79
N LEU A 322 1.46 3.18 -24.59
CA LEU A 322 1.64 4.27 -23.64
C LEU A 322 3.11 4.49 -23.32
N GLU A 323 3.53 5.75 -23.33
CA GLU A 323 4.78 6.16 -22.67
C GLU A 323 4.63 6.07 -21.15
N PHE A 324 5.74 6.02 -20.40
CA PHE A 324 5.68 5.86 -18.94
C PHE A 324 4.84 6.92 -18.23
N TRP A 325 4.94 8.20 -18.60
CA TRP A 325 4.14 9.25 -17.97
C TRP A 325 2.63 9.07 -18.21
N GLU A 326 2.26 8.47 -19.35
CA GLU A 326 0.88 8.18 -19.71
C GLU A 326 0.36 6.97 -18.93
N PHE A 327 1.19 5.93 -18.82
CA PHE A 327 0.93 4.77 -17.99
C PHE A 327 0.79 5.18 -16.51
N TYR A 328 1.72 5.98 -16.00
CA TYR A 328 1.68 6.50 -14.63
C TYR A 328 0.40 7.30 -14.39
N LYS A 329 0.03 8.20 -15.30
CA LYS A 329 -1.24 8.93 -15.21
C LYS A 329 -2.46 8.01 -15.24
N LEU A 330 -2.43 6.96 -16.06
CA LEU A 330 -3.54 6.02 -16.15
C LEU A 330 -3.76 5.25 -14.84
N ILE A 331 -2.68 4.81 -14.20
CA ILE A 331 -2.71 4.01 -12.96
C ILE A 331 -2.99 4.87 -11.73
N THR A 332 -2.36 6.05 -11.66
CA THR A 332 -2.33 6.89 -10.45
C THR A 332 -3.27 8.09 -10.52
N GLY A 333 -3.63 8.53 -11.73
CA GLY A 333 -4.31 9.81 -11.98
C GLY A 333 -3.37 11.03 -12.00
N GLU A 334 -2.13 10.89 -11.54
CA GLU A 334 -1.15 11.97 -11.42
C GLU A 334 -0.39 12.17 -12.73
N THR A 335 -0.12 13.42 -13.10
CA THR A 335 0.75 13.75 -14.25
C THR A 335 2.17 13.99 -13.77
N ILE A 336 3.12 13.21 -14.27
CA ILE A 336 4.56 13.37 -14.01
C ILE A 336 5.27 13.99 -15.21
N ASP A 337 6.55 14.35 -15.03
CA ASP A 337 7.41 14.80 -16.13
C ASP A 337 7.45 13.74 -17.24
N LYS A 338 7.18 14.17 -18.48
CA LYS A 338 7.21 13.32 -19.67
C LYS A 338 8.59 12.73 -19.96
N ALA A 339 9.65 13.37 -19.46
CA ALA A 339 11.01 12.88 -19.55
C ALA A 339 11.37 11.85 -18.46
N THR A 340 10.46 11.49 -17.56
CA THR A 340 10.72 10.49 -16.53
C THR A 340 11.00 9.13 -17.18
N ASP A 341 12.24 8.66 -17.06
CA ASP A 341 12.66 7.35 -17.55
C ASP A 341 12.24 6.25 -16.56
N PRO A 342 11.45 5.24 -16.97
CA PRO A 342 11.11 4.11 -16.10
C PRO A 342 12.33 3.25 -15.72
N TYR A 343 13.45 3.36 -16.45
CA TYR A 343 14.70 2.64 -16.19
C TYR A 343 15.78 3.50 -15.51
N ASP A 344 15.45 4.76 -15.15
CA ASP A 344 16.40 5.69 -14.50
C ASP A 344 17.74 5.83 -15.25
N GLY A 345 17.70 5.78 -16.58
CA GLY A 345 18.88 5.90 -17.45
C GLY A 345 19.77 4.66 -17.52
N LYS A 346 19.43 3.57 -16.82
CA LYS A 346 20.23 2.34 -16.76
C LYS A 346 20.07 1.47 -18.01
N LEU A 347 18.88 1.46 -18.62
CA LEU A 347 18.65 0.78 -19.89
C LEU A 347 19.37 1.55 -21.01
N PRO A 348 20.22 0.91 -21.82
CA PRO A 348 20.88 1.56 -22.94
C PRO A 348 19.89 2.23 -23.91
N ALA A 349 20.30 3.36 -24.50
CA ALA A 349 19.53 3.99 -25.56
C ALA A 349 19.54 3.07 -26.80
N GLU A 350 18.39 2.91 -27.46
CA GLU A 350 18.34 2.23 -28.75
C GLU A 350 19.27 2.96 -29.73
N LYS A 351 20.31 2.27 -30.21
CA LYS A 351 21.10 2.77 -31.35
C LYS A 351 20.16 2.77 -32.55
N SER A 352 19.78 3.97 -33.02
CA SER A 352 18.94 4.13 -34.19
C SER A 352 19.47 3.27 -35.34
N LYS A 353 18.61 2.39 -35.88
CA LYS A 353 18.93 1.51 -37.03
C LYS A 353 19.28 2.29 -38.30
N CYS A 354 19.13 3.63 -38.31
CA CYS A 354 19.52 4.50 -39.42
C CYS A 354 21.03 4.77 -39.56
N CYS A 355 21.87 4.43 -38.58
CA CYS A 355 23.31 4.72 -38.67
C CYS A 355 24.17 3.59 -39.28
N LEU A 356 23.56 2.52 -39.82
CA LEU A 356 24.26 1.42 -40.50
C LEU A 356 24.37 1.59 -42.03
N LEU A 357 23.97 2.76 -42.57
CA LEU A 357 24.04 3.09 -44.00
C LEU A 357 24.78 4.41 -44.30
N ILE A 358 25.86 4.71 -43.59
CA ILE A 358 26.84 5.73 -44.00
C ILE A 358 28.24 5.13 -43.98
#